data_AF-A0A443JI78-F1
#
_entry.id   AF-A0A443JI78-F1
#
_cell.length_a   1.000
_cell.length_b   1.000
_cell.length_c   1.000
_cell.angle_alpha   90.00
_cell.angle_beta   90.00
_cell.angle_gamma   90.00
#
_symmetry.space_group_name_H-M   'P 1'
#
loop_
_entity.id
_entity.type
_entity.pdbx_description
1 polymer ?
#
loop_
_entity_poly.entity_id
_entity_poly.type
_entity_poly.pdbx_seq_one_letter_code
_entity_poly.pdbx_strand_id
1 'polypeptide(L)'
;MKWTLPNTLTVLRLLAAPGVAVMFLYFHRPWADWLALSLFIGAAITDYFDGYLARLWKQESRFGAMLDPIADKAMVVIAIMVLTGYSGMNPWLILPATLILFREVFVSGLREYLRGQAGLLKVTKLAKWKTTAQMVAIAVLFLATGLDYLEKGRAPRAGEGDLPTGLSPADIANHVGLLLIWIAAILTAITGWDYFRKALPFLRDSDHD
;
A
#
# COMPACT_ATOMS: atom_id res chain seq x y z
N MET A 1 23.86 -5.53 -17.85
CA MET A 1 23.07 -5.83 -16.64
C MET A 1 22.73 -7.31 -16.64
N LYS A 2 22.97 -8.05 -15.54
CA LYS A 2 22.50 -9.44 -15.43
C LYS A 2 21.09 -9.40 -14.85
N TRP A 3 20.11 -9.86 -15.61
CA TRP A 3 18.73 -10.02 -15.13
C TRP A 3 18.70 -11.18 -14.14
N THR A 4 18.44 -10.86 -12.87
CA THR A 4 18.20 -11.87 -11.83
C THR A 4 16.69 -12.04 -11.65
N LEU A 5 16.27 -13.23 -11.21
CA LEU A 5 14.85 -13.51 -10.98
C LEU A 5 14.20 -12.50 -10.01
N PRO A 6 14.84 -12.09 -8.89
CA PRO A 6 14.31 -11.03 -8.02
C PRO A 6 14.10 -9.70 -8.73
N ASN A 7 15.06 -9.24 -9.55
CA ASN A 7 14.92 -7.96 -10.26
C ASN A 7 13.75 -7.99 -11.26
N THR A 8 13.53 -9.10 -11.95
CA THR A 8 12.39 -9.25 -12.86
C THR A 8 11.08 -9.17 -12.10
N LEU A 9 10.98 -9.80 -10.92
CA LEU A 9 9.79 -9.71 -10.06
C LEU A 9 9.51 -8.29 -9.57
N THR A 10 10.54 -7.53 -9.15
CA THR A 10 10.39 -6.12 -8.79
C THR A 10 9.87 -5.27 -9.94
N VAL A 11 10.42 -5.45 -11.15
CA VAL A 11 9.98 -4.71 -12.35
C VAL A 11 8.54 -5.09 -12.72
N LEU A 12 8.19 -6.38 -12.65
CA LEU A 12 6.83 -6.82 -12.87
C LEU A 12 5.85 -6.22 -11.85
N ARG A 13 6.24 -6.09 -10.57
CA ARG A 13 5.42 -5.39 -9.56
C ARG A 13 5.22 -3.92 -9.90
N LEU A 14 6.29 -3.24 -10.31
CA LEU A 14 6.21 -1.84 -10.71
C LEU A 14 5.25 -1.64 -11.90
N LEU A 15 5.22 -2.59 -12.85
CA LEU A 15 4.26 -2.59 -13.97
C LEU A 15 2.86 -3.06 -13.55
N ALA A 16 2.74 -3.96 -12.58
CA ALA A 16 1.47 -4.42 -12.04
C ALA A 16 0.72 -3.31 -11.29
N ALA A 17 1.44 -2.38 -10.66
CA ALA A 17 0.85 -1.26 -9.93
C ALA A 17 -0.12 -0.42 -10.79
N PRO A 18 0.29 0.17 -11.94
CA PRO A 18 -0.65 0.81 -12.86
C PRO A 18 -1.61 -0.20 -13.51
N GLY A 19 -1.20 -1.46 -13.65
CA GLY A 19 -2.05 -2.56 -14.11
C GLY A 19 -3.35 -2.69 -13.31
N VAL A 20 -3.31 -2.44 -11.99
CA VAL A 20 -4.52 -2.45 -11.14
C VAL A 20 -5.55 -1.44 -11.64
N ALA A 21 -5.15 -0.20 -11.94
CA ALA A 21 -6.06 0.80 -12.47
C ALA A 21 -6.53 0.46 -13.90
N VAL A 22 -5.63 -0.08 -14.73
CA VAL A 22 -5.93 -0.53 -16.10
C VAL A 22 -7.03 -1.60 -16.11
N MET A 23 -7.10 -2.48 -15.11
CA MET A 23 -8.17 -3.48 -15.02
C MET A 23 -9.56 -2.83 -15.02
N PHE A 24 -9.70 -1.68 -14.37
CA PHE A 24 -10.98 -0.97 -14.27
C PHE A 24 -11.29 -0.08 -15.48
N LEU A 25 -10.27 0.24 -16.30
CA LEU A 25 -10.45 1.01 -17.54
C LEU A 25 -10.91 0.14 -18.71
N TYR A 26 -10.42 -1.11 -18.78
CA TYR A 26 -10.65 -1.98 -19.94
C TYR A 26 -11.62 -3.13 -19.68
N PHE A 27 -11.82 -3.55 -18.43
CA PHE A 27 -12.73 -4.64 -18.09
C PHE A 27 -14.01 -4.13 -17.43
N HIS A 28 -15.10 -4.83 -17.72
CA HIS A 28 -16.38 -4.55 -17.09
C HIS A 28 -16.43 -5.16 -15.68
N ARG A 29 -17.14 -4.51 -14.78
CA ARG A 29 -17.47 -5.05 -13.45
C ARG A 29 -18.43 -6.25 -13.60
N PRO A 30 -18.27 -7.33 -12.80
CA PRO A 30 -17.35 -7.50 -11.67
C PRO A 30 -15.95 -8.00 -12.04
N TRP A 31 -15.69 -8.38 -13.29
CA TRP A 31 -14.40 -8.98 -13.69
C TRP A 31 -13.21 -8.07 -13.37
N ALA A 32 -13.38 -6.75 -13.52
CA ALA A 32 -12.36 -5.79 -13.12
C ALA A 32 -11.96 -5.89 -11.63
N ASP A 33 -12.92 -6.13 -10.71
CA ASP A 33 -12.61 -6.30 -9.26
C ASP A 33 -11.73 -7.53 -9.04
N TRP A 34 -12.16 -8.66 -9.60
CA TRP A 34 -11.50 -9.94 -9.39
C TRP A 34 -10.12 -9.98 -10.03
N LEU A 35 -9.96 -9.38 -11.21
CA LEU A 35 -8.66 -9.26 -11.87
C LEU A 35 -7.73 -8.33 -11.09
N ALA A 36 -8.21 -7.19 -10.62
CA ALA A 36 -7.42 -6.27 -9.81
C ALA A 36 -7.01 -6.86 -8.46
N LEU A 37 -7.94 -7.53 -7.77
CA LEU A 37 -7.68 -8.26 -6.54
C LEU A 37 -6.60 -9.33 -6.76
N SER A 38 -6.76 -10.12 -7.82
CA SER A 38 -5.83 -11.21 -8.16
C SER A 38 -4.44 -10.66 -8.52
N LEU A 39 -4.38 -9.57 -9.28
CA LEU A 39 -3.14 -8.88 -9.63
C LEU A 39 -2.44 -8.33 -8.38
N PHE A 40 -3.20 -7.68 -7.50
CA PHE A 40 -2.68 -7.11 -6.25
C PHE A 40 -2.14 -8.20 -5.30
N ILE A 41 -2.93 -9.26 -5.06
CA ILE A 41 -2.51 -10.39 -4.23
C ILE A 41 -1.29 -11.08 -4.84
N GLY A 42 -1.29 -11.34 -6.15
CA GLY A 42 -0.15 -11.91 -6.85
C GLY A 42 1.10 -11.05 -6.69
N ALA A 43 0.99 -9.74 -6.87
CA ALA A 43 2.10 -8.81 -6.69
C ALA A 43 2.62 -8.77 -5.24
N ALA A 44 1.73 -8.81 -4.24
CA ALA A 44 2.09 -8.86 -2.83
C ALA A 44 2.80 -10.18 -2.46
N ILE A 45 2.33 -11.30 -3.00
CA ILE A 45 2.96 -12.61 -2.79
C ILE A 45 4.35 -12.63 -3.45
N THR A 46 4.49 -12.12 -4.68
CA THR A 46 5.80 -12.07 -5.35
C THR A 46 6.83 -11.21 -4.62
N ASP A 47 6.41 -10.19 -3.85
CA ASP A 47 7.29 -9.37 -2.99
C ASP A 47 7.88 -10.17 -1.84
N TYR A 48 7.05 -11.01 -1.24
CA TYR A 48 7.55 -11.88 -0.20
C TYR A 48 8.58 -12.88 -0.76
N PHE A 49 8.30 -13.43 -1.94
CA PHE A 49 9.17 -14.42 -2.59
C PHE A 49 10.45 -13.82 -3.15
N ASP A 50 10.43 -12.64 -3.77
CA ASP A 50 11.64 -12.03 -4.34
C ASP A 50 12.66 -11.69 -3.23
N GLY A 51 12.21 -11.15 -2.10
CA GLY A 51 13.06 -10.85 -0.96
C GLY A 51 13.55 -12.11 -0.26
N TYR A 52 12.76 -13.18 -0.26
CA TYR A 52 13.20 -14.48 0.24
C TYR A 52 14.28 -15.11 -0.66
N LEU A 53 14.03 -15.15 -1.98
CA LEU A 53 14.95 -15.74 -2.96
C LEU A 53 16.24 -14.94 -3.10
N ALA A 54 16.18 -13.60 -3.04
CA ALA A 54 17.37 -12.75 -3.08
C ALA A 54 18.33 -13.06 -1.92
N ARG A 55 17.78 -13.24 -0.70
CA ARG A 55 18.56 -13.62 0.50
C ARG A 55 19.10 -15.04 0.41
N LEU A 56 18.29 -15.98 -0.08
CA LEU A 56 18.67 -17.39 -0.17
C LEU A 56 19.77 -17.62 -1.23
N TRP A 57 19.66 -16.97 -2.39
CA TRP A 57 20.59 -17.14 -3.51
C TRP A 57 21.75 -16.14 -3.50
N LYS A 58 21.82 -15.23 -2.51
CA LYS A 58 22.82 -14.15 -2.45
C LYS A 58 22.87 -13.32 -3.74
N GLN A 59 21.72 -13.15 -4.40
CA GLN A 59 21.58 -12.41 -5.66
C GLN A 59 21.01 -11.01 -5.42
N GLU A 60 21.55 -10.30 -4.42
CA GLU A 60 21.17 -8.91 -4.16
C GLU A 60 21.83 -8.01 -5.20
N SER A 61 21.04 -7.20 -5.89
CA SER A 61 21.54 -6.24 -6.87
C SER A 61 21.25 -4.81 -6.43
N ARG A 62 22.17 -3.88 -6.69
CA ARG A 62 21.97 -2.45 -6.39
C ARG A 62 20.74 -1.87 -7.10
N PHE A 63 20.42 -2.39 -8.28
CA PHE A 63 19.27 -1.97 -9.07
C PHE A 63 17.95 -2.42 -8.44
N GLY A 64 17.84 -3.71 -8.07
CA GLY A 64 16.67 -4.25 -7.35
C GLY A 64 16.45 -3.53 -6.02
N ALA A 65 17.51 -3.37 -5.22
CA ALA A 65 17.44 -2.65 -3.94
C ALA A 65 16.99 -1.18 -4.06
N MET A 66 17.24 -0.53 -5.20
CA MET A 66 16.74 0.81 -5.49
C MET A 66 15.26 0.79 -5.92
N LEU A 67 14.85 -0.18 -6.72
CA LEU A 67 13.49 -0.28 -7.24
C LEU A 67 12.48 -0.82 -6.23
N ASP A 68 12.86 -1.73 -5.33
CA ASP A 68 11.91 -2.36 -4.38
C ASP A 68 11.12 -1.31 -3.57
N PRO A 69 11.74 -0.29 -2.95
CA PRO A 69 11.00 0.72 -2.19
C PRO A 69 10.10 1.61 -3.05
N ILE A 70 10.37 1.70 -4.36
CA ILE A 70 9.58 2.47 -5.31
C ILE A 70 8.35 1.64 -5.72
N ALA A 71 8.56 0.38 -6.08
CA ALA A 71 7.51 -0.54 -6.49
C ALA A 71 6.49 -0.79 -5.38
N ASP A 72 6.95 -0.98 -4.13
CA ASP A 72 6.08 -1.17 -2.95
C ASP A 72 5.15 0.04 -2.74
N LYS A 73 5.71 1.26 -2.74
CA LYS A 73 4.92 2.49 -2.58
C LYS A 73 3.97 2.73 -3.74
N ALA A 74 4.43 2.53 -4.98
CA ALA A 74 3.59 2.71 -6.16
C ALA A 74 2.37 1.80 -6.12
N MET A 75 2.56 0.53 -5.76
CA MET A 75 1.49 -0.45 -5.64
C MET A 75 0.43 0.00 -4.62
N VAL A 76 0.88 0.35 -3.42
CA VAL A 76 0.01 0.85 -2.34
C VAL A 76 -0.76 2.10 -2.76
N VAL A 77 -0.07 3.10 -3.31
CA VAL A 77 -0.67 4.40 -3.65
C VAL A 77 -1.74 4.23 -4.72
N ILE A 78 -1.45 3.47 -5.78
CA ILE A 78 -2.40 3.23 -6.87
C ILE A 78 -3.58 2.39 -6.39
N ALA A 79 -3.34 1.37 -5.56
CA ALA A 79 -4.42 0.56 -5.00
C ALA A 79 -5.38 1.40 -4.13
N ILE A 80 -4.86 2.24 -3.24
CA ILE A 80 -5.67 3.15 -2.42
C ILE A 80 -6.45 4.15 -3.30
N MET A 81 -5.82 4.69 -4.34
CA MET A 81 -6.46 5.61 -5.28
C MET A 81 -7.66 4.96 -5.98
N VAL A 82 -7.47 3.74 -6.50
CA VAL A 82 -8.53 2.96 -7.16
C VAL A 82 -9.64 2.63 -6.15
N LEU A 83 -9.30 2.12 -4.97
CA LEU A 83 -10.30 1.81 -3.94
C LEU A 83 -11.10 3.05 -3.51
N THR A 84 -10.46 4.20 -3.35
CA THR A 84 -11.14 5.45 -2.99
C THR A 84 -12.08 5.92 -4.11
N GLY A 85 -11.67 5.79 -5.37
CA GLY A 85 -12.51 6.13 -6.52
C GLY A 85 -13.73 5.21 -6.67
N TYR A 86 -13.56 3.91 -6.42
CA TYR A 86 -14.62 2.90 -6.60
C TYR A 86 -15.39 2.54 -5.33
N SER A 87 -15.14 3.22 -4.20
CA SER A 87 -15.92 3.12 -2.95
C SER A 87 -16.91 4.28 -2.77
N GLY A 88 -17.17 5.06 -3.82
CA GLY A 88 -18.06 6.21 -3.75
C GLY A 88 -17.52 7.35 -2.88
N MET A 89 -16.19 7.47 -2.74
CA MET A 89 -15.55 8.47 -1.87
C MET A 89 -16.00 8.36 -0.41
N ASN A 90 -16.05 7.13 0.12
CA ASN A 90 -16.44 6.89 1.52
C ASN A 90 -15.46 7.60 2.49
N PRO A 91 -15.92 8.52 3.36
CA PRO A 91 -15.07 9.23 4.31
C PRO A 91 -14.27 8.32 5.25
N TRP A 92 -14.83 7.16 5.61
CA TRP A 92 -14.20 6.17 6.48
C TRP A 92 -13.00 5.49 5.84
N LEU A 93 -12.93 5.46 4.51
CA LEU A 93 -11.74 5.02 3.75
C LEU A 93 -10.80 6.19 3.44
N ILE A 94 -11.34 7.35 3.08
CA ILE A 94 -10.57 8.53 2.67
C ILE A 94 -9.64 9.02 3.79
N LEU A 95 -10.14 9.10 5.03
CA LEU A 95 -9.35 9.58 6.18
C LEU A 95 -8.09 8.73 6.43
N PRO A 96 -8.18 7.40 6.63
CA PRO A 96 -6.99 6.57 6.82
C PRO A 96 -6.12 6.52 5.56
N ALA A 97 -6.70 6.50 4.36
CA ALA A 97 -5.97 6.58 3.11
C ALA A 97 -5.09 7.85 3.03
N THR A 98 -5.66 9.01 3.33
CA THR A 98 -4.96 10.30 3.30
C THR A 98 -3.78 10.30 4.28
N LEU A 99 -3.99 9.80 5.50
CA LEU A 99 -2.93 9.70 6.50
C LEU A 99 -1.79 8.79 6.03
N ILE A 100 -2.12 7.63 5.46
CA ILE A 100 -1.15 6.69 4.93
C ILE A 100 -0.32 7.34 3.82
N LEU A 101 -0.98 7.97 2.84
CA LEU A 101 -0.33 8.63 1.71
C LEU A 101 0.57 9.79 2.15
N PHE A 102 0.05 10.67 3.02
CA PHE A 102 0.81 11.78 3.59
C PHE A 102 2.10 11.28 4.24
N ARG A 103 1.99 10.27 5.12
CA ARG A 103 3.14 9.70 5.81
C ARG A 103 4.13 9.08 4.84
N GLU A 104 3.66 8.36 3.82
CA GLU A 104 4.54 7.66 2.90
C GLU A 104 5.39 8.64 2.09
N VAL A 105 4.82 9.76 1.66
CA VAL A 105 5.56 10.87 1.03
C VAL A 105 6.49 11.55 2.05
N PHE A 106 5.98 11.90 3.23
CA PHE A 106 6.71 12.62 4.27
C PHE A 106 7.97 11.87 4.73
N VAL A 107 7.83 10.59 5.12
CA VAL A 107 8.97 9.77 5.59
C VAL A 107 9.95 9.50 4.46
N SER A 108 9.48 9.41 3.21
CA SER A 108 10.36 9.27 2.05
C SER A 108 11.22 10.51 1.85
N GLY A 109 10.61 11.70 1.86
CA GLY A 109 11.33 12.97 1.77
C GLY A 109 12.32 13.17 2.91
N LEU A 110 11.94 12.78 4.13
CA LEU A 110 12.80 12.87 5.30
C LEU A 110 14.02 11.95 5.22
N ARG A 111 13.83 10.70 4.77
CA ARG A 111 14.93 9.74 4.56
C ARG A 111 15.87 10.20 3.44
N GLU A 112 15.32 10.83 2.41
CA GLU A 112 16.07 11.41 1.31
C GLU A 112 16.90 12.62 1.76
N TYR A 113 16.34 13.49 2.58
CA TYR A 113 17.06 14.64 3.14
C TYR A 113 18.23 14.21 4.04
N LEU A 114 18.02 13.17 4.86
CA LEU A 114 19.03 12.68 5.80
C LEU A 114 20.05 11.69 5.18
N ARG A 115 20.18 11.67 3.85
CA ARG A 115 21.06 10.74 3.13
C ARG A 115 22.51 10.91 3.65
N GLY A 116 23.07 9.86 4.24
CA GLY A 116 24.39 9.87 4.90
C GLY A 116 24.33 9.64 6.42
N GLN A 117 23.28 10.08 7.09
CA GLN A 117 23.02 9.82 8.53
C GLN A 117 21.81 8.87 8.74
N ALA A 118 21.14 8.51 7.64
CA ALA A 118 19.96 7.64 7.57
C ALA A 118 20.12 6.24 8.18
N GLY A 119 21.35 5.75 8.40
CA GLY A 119 21.60 4.47 9.09
C GLY A 119 21.11 4.43 10.55
N LEU A 120 20.88 5.59 11.16
CA LEU A 120 20.37 5.73 12.53
C LEU A 120 18.85 5.48 12.64
N LEU A 121 18.12 5.54 11.51
CA LEU A 121 16.67 5.36 11.47
C LEU A 121 16.27 3.88 11.28
N LYS A 122 16.76 3.02 12.19
CA LYS A 122 16.47 1.58 12.19
C LYS A 122 14.95 1.33 12.13
N VAL A 123 14.56 0.45 11.21
CA VAL A 123 13.18 0.02 11.02
C VAL A 123 12.70 -0.71 12.28
N THR A 124 11.61 -0.23 12.88
CA THR A 124 11.00 -0.86 14.06
C THR A 124 10.19 -2.09 13.66
N LYS A 125 9.98 -3.04 14.58
CA LYS A 125 9.09 -4.19 14.34
C LYS A 125 7.66 -3.73 14.00
N LEU A 126 7.21 -2.63 14.62
CA LEU A 126 5.94 -1.96 14.31
C LEU A 126 5.82 -1.56 12.83
N ALA A 127 6.91 -1.10 12.22
CA ALA A 127 6.92 -0.74 10.81
C ALA A 127 6.81 -1.95 9.86
N LYS A 128 7.09 -3.18 10.32
CA LYS A 128 6.80 -4.39 9.54
C LYS A 128 5.32 -4.76 9.62
N TRP A 129 4.77 -4.74 10.83
CA TRP A 129 3.35 -5.01 11.05
C TRP A 129 2.44 -4.01 10.33
N LYS A 130 2.84 -2.73 10.23
CA LYS A 130 2.07 -1.73 9.47
C LYS A 130 1.87 -2.16 8.02
N THR A 131 2.93 -2.62 7.35
CA THR A 131 2.89 -2.96 5.92
C THR A 131 2.05 -4.20 5.70
N THR A 132 2.21 -5.22 6.55
CA THR A 132 1.34 -6.41 6.49
C THR A 132 -0.12 -6.05 6.70
N ALA A 133 -0.45 -5.27 7.73
CA ALA A 133 -1.82 -4.83 7.98
C ALA A 133 -2.40 -4.05 6.80
N GLN A 134 -1.59 -3.17 6.20
CA GLN A 134 -1.98 -2.35 5.05
C GLN A 134 -2.24 -3.19 3.79
N MET A 135 -1.35 -4.13 3.46
CA MET A 135 -1.52 -5.00 2.29
C MET A 135 -2.74 -5.91 2.45
N VAL A 136 -2.97 -6.47 3.65
CA VAL A 136 -4.16 -7.26 3.94
C VAL A 136 -5.43 -6.40 3.87
N ALA A 137 -5.41 -5.19 4.42
CA ALA A 137 -6.54 -4.27 4.36
C ALA A 137 -6.95 -3.98 2.91
N ILE A 138 -5.98 -3.63 2.05
CA ILE A 138 -6.23 -3.32 0.64
C ILE A 138 -6.81 -4.54 -0.10
N ALA A 139 -6.27 -5.74 0.13
CA ALA A 139 -6.79 -6.96 -0.47
C ALA A 139 -8.23 -7.26 -0.04
N VAL A 140 -8.54 -7.12 1.26
CA VAL A 140 -9.90 -7.31 1.78
C VAL A 140 -10.87 -6.25 1.24
N LEU A 141 -10.42 -5.00 1.08
CA LEU A 141 -11.24 -3.93 0.50
C LEU A 141 -11.54 -4.17 -0.99
N PHE A 142 -10.59 -4.68 -1.78
CA PHE A 142 -10.86 -5.09 -3.17
C PHE A 142 -11.82 -6.28 -3.24
N LEU A 143 -11.72 -7.22 -2.29
CA LEU A 143 -12.69 -8.30 -2.17
C LEU A 143 -14.08 -7.74 -1.84
N ALA A 144 -14.17 -6.79 -0.91
CA ALA A 144 -15.42 -6.14 -0.54
C ALA A 144 -16.06 -5.42 -1.74
N THR A 145 -15.30 -4.69 -2.57
CA THR A 145 -15.85 -4.03 -3.77
C THR A 145 -16.38 -5.03 -4.80
N GLY A 146 -15.68 -6.16 -4.99
CA GLY A 146 -16.13 -7.23 -5.87
C GLY A 146 -17.39 -7.93 -5.39
N LEU A 147 -17.49 -8.22 -4.10
CA LEU A 147 -18.68 -8.81 -3.49
C LEU A 147 -19.87 -7.84 -3.51
N ASP A 148 -19.66 -6.57 -3.20
CA ASP A 148 -20.70 -5.54 -3.22
C ASP A 148 -21.34 -5.40 -4.59
N TYR A 149 -20.52 -5.44 -5.65
CA TYR A 149 -21.03 -5.40 -7.03
C TYR A 149 -21.83 -6.66 -7.38
N LEU A 150 -21.43 -7.84 -6.90
CA LEU A 150 -22.20 -9.08 -7.12
C LEU A 150 -23.55 -9.05 -6.41
N GLU A 151 -23.62 -8.47 -5.22
CA GLU A 151 -24.85 -8.38 -4.43
C GLU A 151 -25.81 -7.29 -4.94
N LYS A 152 -25.28 -6.10 -5.25
CA LYS A 152 -26.10 -4.92 -5.62
C LYS A 152 -26.28 -4.75 -7.13
N GLY A 153 -25.45 -5.39 -7.95
CA GLY A 153 -25.48 -5.29 -9.41
C GLY A 153 -25.10 -3.92 -9.97
N ARG A 154 -24.58 -3.01 -9.12
CA ARG A 154 -24.18 -1.65 -9.52
C ARG A 154 -22.96 -1.18 -8.73
N ALA A 155 -22.20 -0.26 -9.32
CA ALA A 155 -21.12 0.42 -8.60
C ALA A 155 -21.70 1.42 -7.56
N PRO A 156 -21.01 1.63 -6.43
CA PRO A 156 -21.41 2.63 -5.45
C PRO A 156 -21.31 4.04 -6.05
N ARG A 157 -22.30 4.88 -5.76
CA ARG A 157 -22.31 6.28 -6.22
C ARG A 157 -21.46 7.13 -5.29
N ALA A 158 -20.82 8.16 -5.84
CA ALA A 158 -20.12 9.15 -5.03
C ALA A 158 -21.08 9.76 -4.00
N GLY A 159 -20.73 9.68 -2.71
CA GLY A 159 -21.57 10.14 -1.61
C GLY A 159 -22.42 9.06 -0.93
N GLU A 160 -22.53 7.83 -1.46
CA GLU A 160 -23.14 6.68 -0.76
C GLU A 160 -22.18 6.10 0.31
N GLY A 161 -21.42 6.96 1.00
CA GLY A 161 -20.35 6.59 1.94
C GLY A 161 -20.84 6.14 3.32
N ASP A 162 -22.11 5.81 3.46
CA ASP A 162 -22.64 5.27 4.70
C ASP A 162 -21.98 3.92 5.00
N LEU A 163 -21.70 3.68 6.28
CA LEU A 163 -21.23 2.37 6.71
C LEU A 163 -22.32 1.36 6.37
N PRO A 164 -21.99 0.24 5.70
CA PRO A 164 -22.98 -0.78 5.45
C PRO A 164 -23.56 -1.24 6.79
N THR A 165 -24.88 -1.39 6.91
CA THR A 165 -25.50 -1.81 8.17
C THR A 165 -25.94 -3.27 8.15
N GLY A 166 -25.75 -3.96 7.04
CA GLY A 166 -26.14 -5.35 6.87
C GLY A 166 -25.08 -6.34 7.34
N LEU A 167 -25.42 -7.62 7.23
CA LEU A 167 -24.57 -8.77 7.55
C LEU A 167 -24.20 -9.55 6.29
N SER A 168 -24.30 -8.92 5.10
CA SER A 168 -23.93 -9.58 3.87
C SER A 168 -22.42 -9.86 3.83
N PRO A 169 -21.97 -10.86 3.06
CA PRO A 169 -20.54 -11.09 2.84
C PRO A 169 -19.79 -9.83 2.40
N ALA A 170 -20.38 -8.99 1.53
CA ALA A 170 -19.80 -7.72 1.13
C ALA A 170 -19.67 -6.74 2.31
N ASP A 171 -20.71 -6.62 3.13
CA ASP A 171 -20.72 -5.74 4.30
C ASP A 171 -19.66 -6.16 5.31
N ILE A 172 -19.57 -7.46 5.62
CA ILE A 172 -18.57 -7.99 6.54
C ILE A 172 -17.15 -7.73 6.02
N ALA A 173 -16.90 -8.02 4.73
CA ALA A 173 -15.62 -7.75 4.11
C ALA A 173 -15.27 -6.26 4.16
N ASN A 174 -16.24 -5.37 3.92
CA ASN A 174 -16.06 -3.93 4.01
C ASN A 174 -15.65 -3.49 5.42
N HIS A 175 -16.39 -3.91 6.45
CA HIS A 175 -16.05 -3.58 7.85
C HIS A 175 -14.68 -4.09 8.26
N VAL A 176 -14.34 -5.34 7.91
CA VAL A 176 -13.03 -5.90 8.21
C VAL A 176 -11.93 -5.13 7.48
N GLY A 177 -12.14 -4.80 6.20
CA GLY A 177 -11.22 -4.01 5.39
C GLY A 177 -11.00 -2.60 5.97
N LEU A 178 -12.08 -1.92 6.36
CA LEU A 178 -12.03 -0.61 7.02
C LEU A 178 -11.34 -0.71 8.38
N LEU A 179 -11.67 -1.69 9.22
CA LEU A 179 -11.00 -1.88 10.51
C LEU A 179 -9.49 -2.05 10.31
N LEU A 180 -9.08 -2.90 9.37
CA LEU A 180 -7.68 -3.14 9.07
C LEU A 180 -6.97 -1.91 8.50
N ILE A 181 -7.61 -1.12 7.63
CA ILE A 181 -6.99 0.09 7.08
C ILE A 181 -6.84 1.18 8.15
N TRP A 182 -7.76 1.25 9.12
CA TRP A 182 -7.63 2.12 10.29
C TRP A 182 -6.50 1.67 11.21
N ILE A 183 -6.38 0.36 11.49
CA ILE A 183 -5.23 -0.18 12.23
C ILE A 183 -3.92 0.17 11.51
N ALA A 184 -3.86 -0.03 10.19
CA ALA A 184 -2.70 0.31 9.37
C ALA A 184 -2.39 1.81 9.42
N ALA A 185 -3.40 2.68 9.37
CA ALA A 185 -3.25 4.13 9.47
C ALA A 185 -2.70 4.53 10.85
N ILE A 186 -3.21 3.98 11.95
CA ILE A 186 -2.72 4.25 13.31
C ILE A 186 -1.25 3.82 13.44
N LEU A 187 -0.91 2.61 13.01
CA LEU A 187 0.48 2.12 12.99
C LEU A 187 1.38 3.02 12.11
N THR A 188 0.84 3.50 11.01
CA THR A 188 1.53 4.42 10.11
C THR A 188 1.79 5.77 10.76
N ALA A 189 0.82 6.33 11.49
CA ALA A 189 0.98 7.55 12.28
C ALA A 189 2.04 7.40 13.37
N ILE A 190 1.96 6.33 14.17
CA ILE A 190 2.91 6.05 15.25
C ILE A 190 4.32 5.94 14.70
N THR A 191 4.51 5.16 13.62
CA THR A 191 5.83 5.02 13.02
C THR A 191 6.29 6.31 12.35
N GLY A 192 5.41 7.06 11.70
CA GLY A 192 5.73 8.36 11.10
C GLY A 192 6.25 9.34 12.16
N TRP A 193 5.60 9.39 13.31
CA TRP A 193 6.02 10.22 14.44
C TRP A 193 7.36 9.78 15.04
N ASP A 194 7.60 8.47 15.17
CA ASP A 194 8.90 7.94 15.61
C ASP A 194 10.02 8.34 14.63
N TYR A 195 9.78 8.23 13.32
CA TYR A 195 10.73 8.69 12.29
C TYR A 195 10.99 10.20 12.39
N PHE A 196 9.94 11.00 12.56
CA PHE A 196 10.05 12.45 12.70
C PHE A 196 10.85 12.86 13.94
N ARG A 197 10.54 12.28 15.10
CA ARG A 197 11.27 12.55 16.36
C ARG A 197 12.76 12.22 16.24
N LYS A 198 13.11 11.12 15.59
CA LYS A 198 14.51 10.73 15.35
C LYS A 198 15.22 11.64 14.35
N ALA A 199 14.47 12.25 13.43
CA ALA A 199 15.02 13.21 12.48
C ALA A 199 15.18 14.62 13.06
N LEU A 200 14.39 15.00 14.07
CA LEU A 200 14.35 16.33 14.65
C LEU A 200 15.74 16.90 15.07
N PRO A 201 16.65 16.11 15.67
CA PRO A 201 18.00 16.59 16.01
C PRO A 201 18.84 17.01 14.80
N PHE A 202 18.56 16.44 13.62
CA PHE A 202 19.28 16.72 12.37
C PHE A 202 18.63 17.83 11.55
N LEU A 203 17.38 18.19 11.89
CA LEU A 203 16.63 19.30 11.28
C LEU A 203 16.82 20.61 12.05
N ARG A 204 17.26 20.53 13.31
CA ARG A 204 17.70 21.70 14.05
C ARG A 204 19.08 22.04 13.53
N ASP A 205 19.23 23.20 12.90
CA ASP A 205 20.53 23.75 12.58
C ASP A 205 21.40 23.68 13.85
N SER A 206 22.55 23.02 13.76
CA SER A 206 23.62 23.29 14.68
C SER A 206 23.98 24.75 14.45
N ASP A 207 23.63 25.62 15.41
CA ASP A 207 24.07 27.01 15.50
C ASP A 207 25.60 27.09 15.54
N HIS A 208 26.32 26.75 14.48
CA HIS A 208 27.76 26.96 14.33
C HIS A 208 28.06 27.50 12.93
N ASP A 209 28.38 28.80 12.97
CA ASP A 209 29.16 29.66 12.07
C ASP A 209 28.43 30.35 10.89
#